data_AF-A0A954XJ36-F1
#
_entry.id   AF-A0A954XJ36-F1
#
_cell.length_a   1.000
_cell.length_b   1.000
_cell.length_c   1.000
_cell.angle_alpha   90.00
_cell.angle_beta   90.00
_cell.angle_gamma   90.00
#
_symmetry.space_group_name_H-M   'P 1'
#
loop_
_entity.id
_entity.type
_entity.pdbx_description
1 polymer ?
#
loop_
_entity_poly.entity_id
_entity_poly.type
_entity_poly.pdbx_seq_one_letter_code
_entity_poly.pdbx_strand_id
1 'polypeptide(L)'
;DTVSLGPLDVPRVVLTLGVVMLVNATFIMVSYKELKISSFDPALATASGVHAGLMHYLLMILVAVTAVASFESVGNVLVVAMFVVPPAAAYMLTDRLPRMIVVSAVLAALSAILGHVGALAVPAWFGFQSTSTAGMMAVAAGVMLGLAILFSPRHGVLVKLIRQRKLAWRILADDVVALLYRFDEREEHSQATPASLADALLIDRFTLGLTIRWLRLSGSVLWRTEASGGWCELTARGRERARELVRSHRLWEQYLISQAGVESERIHDKAERYEHFTDVAMRDLLDAETNAPRIDPHGSPIPREHESR
;
A
#
# COMPACT_ATOMS: atom_id res chain seq x y z
N ASP A 1 -40.22 12.90 26.57
CA ASP A 1 -40.63 11.63 25.93
C ASP A 1 -39.81 10.44 26.40
N THR A 2 -40.13 9.95 27.59
CA THR A 2 -39.62 8.68 28.12
C THR A 2 -40.76 7.67 28.17
N VAL A 3 -40.42 6.38 28.04
CA VAL A 3 -41.33 5.25 28.22
C VAL A 3 -40.80 4.46 29.41
N SER A 4 -41.67 4.18 30.39
CA SER A 4 -41.33 3.39 31.56
C SER A 4 -41.27 1.90 31.20
N LEU A 5 -40.08 1.31 31.30
CA LEU A 5 -39.86 -0.13 31.15
C LEU A 5 -39.47 -0.69 32.52
N GLY A 6 -40.49 -1.03 33.32
CA GLY A 6 -40.29 -1.46 34.71
C GLY A 6 -39.70 -0.33 35.56
N PRO A 7 -38.54 -0.52 36.24
CA PRO A 7 -37.93 0.52 37.08
C PRO A 7 -37.09 1.55 36.31
N LEU A 8 -36.95 1.43 34.98
CA LEU A 8 -36.11 2.32 34.17
C LEU A 8 -36.96 3.15 33.20
N ASP A 9 -36.75 4.46 33.20
CA ASP A 9 -37.32 5.37 32.21
C ASP A 9 -36.36 5.50 31.02
N VAL A 10 -36.79 5.00 29.86
CA VAL A 10 -35.97 4.98 28.64
C VAL A 10 -36.50 6.01 27.63
N PRO A 11 -35.65 6.83 26.99
CA PRO A 11 -36.09 7.74 25.94
C PRO A 11 -36.76 6.98 24.78
N ARG A 12 -37.89 7.49 24.28
CA ARG A 12 -38.66 6.84 23.20
C ARG A 12 -37.81 6.56 21.96
N VAL A 13 -36.86 7.44 21.66
CA VAL A 13 -35.90 7.33 20.55
C VAL A 13 -35.07 6.05 20.61
N VAL A 14 -34.68 5.61 21.81
CA VAL A 14 -33.89 4.37 21.98
C VAL A 14 -34.72 3.16 21.55
N LEU A 15 -36.02 3.17 21.82
CA LEU A 15 -36.93 2.09 21.43
C LEU A 15 -37.19 2.11 19.93
N THR A 16 -37.47 3.27 19.33
CA THR A 16 -37.73 3.37 17.89
C THR A 16 -36.50 2.98 17.07
N LEU A 17 -35.33 3.56 17.37
CA LEU A 17 -34.08 3.21 16.68
C LEU A 17 -33.59 1.80 17.01
N GLY A 18 -33.86 1.31 18.23
CA GLY A 18 -33.58 -0.09 18.61
C GLY A 18 -34.35 -1.09 17.77
N VAL A 19 -35.64 -0.84 17.53
CA VAL A 19 -36.47 -1.67 16.63
C VAL A 19 -35.95 -1.60 15.19
N VAL A 20 -35.63 -0.40 14.67
CA VAL A 20 -35.06 -0.24 13.33
C VAL A 20 -33.73 -0.99 13.19
N MET A 21 -32.85 -0.89 14.18
CA MET A 21 -31.59 -1.63 14.22
C MET A 21 -31.82 -3.15 14.17
N LEU A 22 -32.79 -3.66 14.96
CA LEU A 22 -33.10 -5.09 14.98
C LEU A 22 -33.65 -5.56 13.63
N VAL A 23 -34.58 -4.81 13.03
CA VAL A 23 -35.10 -5.10 11.68
C VAL A 23 -33.96 -5.14 10.65
N ASN A 24 -33.07 -4.15 10.67
CA ASN A 24 -31.91 -4.10 9.79
C ASN A 24 -30.97 -5.30 9.98
N ALA A 25 -30.63 -5.61 11.23
CA ALA A 25 -29.74 -6.71 11.56
C ALA A 25 -30.33 -8.07 11.14
N THR A 26 -31.62 -8.29 11.42
CA THR A 26 -32.33 -9.51 11.00
C THR A 26 -32.38 -9.62 9.48
N PHE A 27 -32.73 -8.54 8.77
CA PHE A 27 -32.78 -8.56 7.32
C PHE A 27 -31.41 -8.90 6.70
N ILE A 28 -30.34 -8.24 7.17
CA ILE A 28 -28.98 -8.49 6.69
C ILE A 28 -28.53 -9.92 7.00
N MET A 29 -28.85 -10.44 8.19
CA MET A 29 -28.43 -11.77 8.61
C MET A 29 -29.16 -12.88 7.83
N VAL A 30 -30.48 -12.74 7.65
CA VAL A 30 -31.31 -13.71 6.91
C VAL A 30 -31.00 -13.67 5.42
N SER A 31 -30.89 -12.47 4.84
CA SER A 31 -30.72 -12.28 3.39
C SER A 31 -29.25 -12.13 2.98
N TYR A 32 -28.30 -12.55 3.83
CA TYR A 32 -26.87 -12.28 3.63
C TYR A 32 -26.35 -12.87 2.31
N LYS A 33 -26.77 -14.10 1.98
CA LYS A 33 -26.28 -14.81 0.79
C LYS A 33 -26.83 -14.16 -0.48
N GLU A 34 -28.11 -13.80 -0.46
CA GLU A 34 -28.86 -13.13 -1.52
C GLU A 34 -28.29 -11.74 -1.78
N LEU A 35 -28.11 -10.93 -0.73
CA LEU A 35 -27.52 -9.59 -0.81
C LEU A 35 -26.09 -9.63 -1.36
N LYS A 36 -25.30 -10.63 -0.94
CA LYS A 36 -23.92 -10.78 -1.42
C LYS A 36 -23.89 -11.06 -2.91
N ILE A 37 -24.64 -12.06 -3.39
CA ILE A 37 -24.59 -12.44 -4.81
C ILE A 37 -25.20 -11.32 -5.67
N SER A 38 -26.32 -10.73 -5.26
CA SER A 38 -26.98 -9.67 -6.03
C SER A 38 -26.17 -8.37 -6.11
N SER A 39 -25.33 -8.09 -5.11
CA SER A 39 -24.50 -6.86 -5.10
C SER A 39 -23.22 -6.97 -5.93
N PHE A 40 -22.65 -8.17 -6.05
CA PHE A 40 -21.41 -8.38 -6.81
C PHE A 40 -21.65 -8.89 -8.24
N ASP A 41 -22.72 -9.67 -8.46
CA ASP A 41 -23.10 -10.18 -9.78
C ASP A 41 -24.62 -10.40 -9.89
N PRO A 42 -25.39 -9.36 -10.30
CA PRO A 42 -26.84 -9.46 -10.48
C PRO A 42 -27.26 -10.51 -11.52
N ALA A 43 -26.42 -10.75 -12.55
CA ALA A 43 -26.73 -11.70 -13.61
C ALA A 43 -26.62 -13.13 -13.09
N LEU A 44 -25.53 -13.45 -12.38
CA LEU A 44 -25.36 -14.73 -11.69
C LEU A 44 -26.42 -14.95 -10.62
N ALA A 45 -26.79 -13.92 -9.87
CA ALA A 45 -27.86 -13.99 -8.89
C ALA A 45 -29.18 -14.43 -9.53
N THR A 46 -29.55 -13.77 -10.64
CA THR A 46 -30.79 -14.06 -11.37
C THR A 46 -30.76 -15.46 -11.99
N ALA A 47 -29.63 -15.87 -12.58
CA ALA A 47 -29.45 -17.22 -13.11
C ALA A 47 -29.50 -18.30 -12.02
N SER A 48 -29.10 -17.98 -10.79
CA SER A 48 -29.14 -18.88 -9.63
C SER A 48 -30.49 -18.91 -8.91
N GLY A 49 -31.52 -18.25 -9.46
CA GLY A 49 -32.89 -18.20 -8.91
C GLY A 49 -33.14 -17.08 -7.90
N VAL A 50 -32.17 -16.18 -7.65
CA VAL A 50 -32.34 -15.01 -6.78
C VAL A 50 -32.76 -13.80 -7.61
N HIS A 51 -33.92 -13.23 -7.31
CA HIS A 51 -34.42 -12.04 -8.00
C HIS A 51 -33.62 -10.79 -7.58
N ALA A 52 -32.56 -10.47 -8.32
CA ALA A 52 -31.67 -9.34 -8.00
C ALA A 52 -32.40 -7.99 -7.92
N GLY A 53 -33.39 -7.77 -8.79
CA GLY A 53 -34.23 -6.55 -8.77
C GLY A 53 -35.02 -6.40 -7.47
N LEU A 54 -35.61 -7.49 -6.96
CA LEU A 54 -36.32 -7.49 -5.68
C LEU A 54 -35.36 -7.15 -4.53
N MET A 55 -34.18 -7.77 -4.50
CA MET A 55 -33.17 -7.50 -3.46
C MET A 55 -32.72 -6.03 -3.47
N HIS A 56 -32.52 -5.45 -4.65
CA HIS A 56 -32.21 -4.03 -4.79
C HIS A 56 -33.29 -3.14 -4.16
N TYR A 57 -34.57 -3.34 -4.52
CA TYR A 57 -35.65 -2.54 -3.98
C TYR A 57 -35.88 -2.76 -2.48
N LEU A 58 -35.76 -3.99 -1.98
CA LEU A 58 -35.85 -4.27 -0.54
C LEU A 58 -34.76 -3.54 0.24
N LEU A 59 -33.52 -3.56 -0.26
CA LEU A 59 -32.41 -2.83 0.34
C LEU A 59 -32.66 -1.31 0.31
N MET A 60 -33.12 -0.77 -0.82
CA MET A 60 -33.41 0.66 -0.96
C MET A 60 -34.54 1.13 -0.03
N ILE A 61 -35.61 0.32 0.11
CA ILE A 61 -36.70 0.60 1.07
C ILE A 61 -36.16 0.60 2.50
N LEU A 62 -35.35 -0.40 2.86
CA LEU A 62 -34.79 -0.51 4.20
C LEU A 62 -33.89 0.69 4.56
N VAL A 63 -33.04 1.10 3.62
CA VAL A 63 -32.18 2.30 3.77
C VAL A 63 -33.04 3.56 3.92
N ALA A 64 -34.09 3.71 3.11
CA ALA A 64 -34.97 4.88 3.18
C ALA A 64 -35.71 4.96 4.53
N VAL A 65 -36.31 3.86 4.99
CA VAL A 65 -36.99 3.79 6.29
C VAL A 65 -36.03 4.07 7.43
N THR A 66 -34.81 3.51 7.38
CA THR A 66 -33.78 3.75 8.39
C THR A 66 -33.34 5.22 8.41
N ALA A 67 -33.19 5.85 7.24
CA ALA A 67 -32.81 7.26 7.12
C ALA A 67 -33.87 8.17 7.73
N VAL A 68 -35.15 7.99 7.37
CA VAL A 68 -36.27 8.79 7.86
C VAL A 68 -36.40 8.67 9.38
N ALA A 69 -36.38 7.44 9.93
CA ALA A 69 -36.45 7.21 11.37
C ALA A 69 -35.30 7.87 12.14
N SER A 70 -34.10 7.90 11.53
CA SER A 70 -32.91 8.51 12.14
C SER A 70 -32.90 10.04 12.04
N PHE A 71 -33.39 10.60 10.93
CA PHE A 71 -33.41 12.06 10.70
C PHE A 71 -34.25 12.81 11.73
N GLU A 72 -35.41 12.27 12.09
CA GLU A 72 -36.31 12.87 13.08
C GLU A 72 -35.66 12.95 14.48
N SER A 73 -34.85 11.94 14.82
CA SER A 73 -34.27 11.80 16.16
C SER A 73 -32.91 12.48 16.33
N VAL A 74 -32.05 12.39 15.32
CA VAL A 74 -30.62 12.70 15.43
C VAL A 74 -30.22 13.90 14.55
N GLY A 75 -30.97 14.17 13.49
CA GLY A 75 -30.71 15.23 12.52
C GLY A 75 -30.04 14.74 11.24
N ASN A 76 -30.29 15.47 10.14
CA ASN A 76 -29.91 15.06 8.78
C ASN A 76 -28.41 14.94 8.55
N VAL A 77 -27.61 15.90 9.02
CA VAL A 77 -26.16 15.95 8.79
C VAL A 77 -25.46 14.71 9.37
N LEU A 78 -25.82 14.33 10.61
CA LEU A 78 -25.19 13.19 11.27
C LEU A 78 -25.58 11.87 10.60
N VAL A 79 -26.83 11.71 10.18
CA VAL A 79 -27.27 10.49 9.49
C VAL A 79 -26.55 10.31 8.16
N VAL A 80 -26.41 11.38 7.36
CA VAL A 80 -25.62 11.33 6.11
C VAL A 80 -24.16 10.97 6.41
N ALA A 81 -23.56 11.57 7.44
CA ALA A 81 -22.19 11.25 7.83
C ALA A 81 -22.03 9.77 8.23
N MET A 82 -22.96 9.23 9.02
CA MET A 82 -22.92 7.83 9.48
C MET A 82 -23.24 6.81 8.37
N PHE A 83 -23.97 7.20 7.34
CA PHE A 83 -24.25 6.35 6.18
C PHE A 83 -23.07 6.25 5.22
N VAL A 84 -22.21 7.28 5.18
CA VAL A 84 -21.11 7.34 4.21
C VAL A 84 -19.76 7.03 4.85
N VAL A 85 -19.44 7.66 5.99
CA VAL A 85 -18.06 7.72 6.49
C VAL A 85 -17.59 6.40 7.11
N PRO A 86 -18.30 5.75 8.06
CA PRO A 86 -17.86 4.47 8.60
C PRO A 86 -17.78 3.34 7.55
N PRO A 87 -18.75 3.19 6.61
CA PRO A 87 -18.63 2.22 5.54
C PRO A 87 -17.46 2.50 4.59
N ALA A 88 -17.23 3.76 4.22
CA ALA A 88 -16.08 4.14 3.39
C ALA A 88 -14.75 3.83 4.09
N ALA A 89 -14.63 4.14 5.38
CA ALA A 89 -13.46 3.82 6.19
C ALA A 89 -13.23 2.30 6.30
N ALA A 90 -14.30 1.53 6.50
CA ALA A 90 -14.23 0.07 6.55
C ALA A 90 -13.79 -0.54 5.21
N TYR A 91 -14.31 -0.02 4.09
CA TYR A 91 -13.91 -0.44 2.74
C TYR A 91 -12.41 -0.20 2.49
N MET A 92 -11.85 0.90 3.00
CA MET A 92 -10.40 1.14 2.91
C MET A 92 -9.57 0.14 3.73
N LEU A 93 -10.11 -0.39 4.82
CA LEU A 93 -9.40 -1.30 5.72
C LEU A 93 -9.53 -2.78 5.32
N THR A 94 -10.61 -3.18 4.65
CA THR A 94 -10.84 -4.58 4.30
C THR A 94 -11.63 -4.78 3.01
N ASP A 95 -11.23 -5.79 2.22
CA ASP A 95 -11.90 -6.16 0.96
C ASP A 95 -12.95 -7.29 1.15
N ARG A 96 -13.13 -7.80 2.37
CA ARG A 96 -14.06 -8.91 2.64
C ARG A 96 -15.38 -8.37 3.19
N LEU A 97 -16.48 -8.51 2.43
CA LEU A 97 -17.81 -8.01 2.81
C LEU A 97 -18.23 -8.27 4.28
N PRO A 98 -18.14 -9.50 4.84
CA PRO A 98 -18.58 -9.71 6.23
C PRO A 98 -17.68 -8.99 7.24
N ARG A 99 -16.37 -8.87 6.96
CA ARG A 99 -15.47 -8.06 7.79
C ARG A 99 -15.78 -6.57 7.64
N MET A 100 -16.11 -6.12 6.44
CA MET A 100 -16.46 -4.72 6.17
C MET A 100 -17.69 -4.28 6.95
N ILE A 101 -18.75 -5.11 7.01
CA ILE A 101 -19.96 -4.82 7.80
C ILE A 101 -19.61 -4.64 9.28
N VAL A 102 -18.85 -5.58 9.86
CA VAL A 102 -18.48 -5.53 11.28
C VAL A 102 -17.56 -4.34 11.57
N VAL A 103 -16.53 -4.11 10.76
CA VAL A 103 -15.61 -2.98 10.93
C VAL A 103 -16.35 -1.65 10.79
N SER A 104 -17.29 -1.53 9.84
CA SER A 104 -18.12 -0.33 9.68
C SER A 104 -18.97 -0.07 10.92
N ALA A 105 -19.61 -1.11 11.48
CA ALA A 105 -20.43 -0.98 12.70
C ALA A 105 -19.57 -0.58 13.91
N VAL A 106 -18.39 -1.18 14.07
CA VAL A 106 -17.43 -0.83 15.13
C VAL A 106 -16.95 0.61 14.97
N LEU A 107 -16.56 1.03 13.77
CA LEU A 107 -16.14 2.41 13.51
C LEU A 107 -17.28 3.41 13.76
N ALA A 108 -18.52 3.08 13.39
CA ALA A 108 -19.68 3.91 13.69
C ALA A 108 -19.90 4.04 15.21
N ALA A 109 -19.87 2.94 15.96
CA ALA A 109 -20.00 2.95 17.41
C ALA A 109 -18.87 3.73 18.09
N LEU A 110 -17.62 3.55 17.63
CA LEU A 110 -16.47 4.32 18.11
C LEU A 110 -16.62 5.81 17.81
N SER A 111 -17.12 6.20 16.62
CA SER A 111 -17.35 7.62 16.31
C SER A 111 -18.42 8.23 17.20
N ALA A 112 -19.44 7.46 17.57
CA ALA A 112 -20.49 7.89 18.48
C ALA A 112 -19.93 8.19 19.87
N ILE A 113 -19.16 7.25 20.42
CA ILE A 113 -18.56 7.37 21.76
C ILE A 113 -17.52 8.49 21.77
N LEU A 114 -16.54 8.44 20.86
CA LEU A 114 -15.46 9.43 20.79
C LEU A 114 -16.00 10.83 20.46
N GLY A 115 -17.00 10.92 19.59
CA GLY A 115 -17.65 12.18 19.26
C GLY A 115 -18.40 12.80 20.44
N HIS A 116 -19.18 11.99 21.18
CA HIS A 116 -19.88 12.48 22.37
C HIS A 116 -18.92 12.89 23.49
N VAL A 117 -17.89 12.09 23.77
CA VAL A 117 -16.84 12.45 24.73
C VAL A 117 -16.11 13.71 24.26
N GLY A 118 -15.79 13.81 22.97
CA GLY A 118 -15.18 14.98 22.36
C GLY A 118 -16.04 16.24 22.49
N ALA A 119 -17.36 16.11 22.39
CA ALA A 119 -18.30 17.23 22.55
C ALA A 119 -18.32 17.83 23.96
N LEU A 120 -17.89 17.07 24.97
CA LEU A 120 -17.77 17.52 26.34
C LEU A 120 -16.33 17.98 26.65
N ALA A 121 -15.32 17.25 26.17
CA ALA A 121 -13.93 17.48 26.55
C ALA A 121 -13.24 18.59 25.74
N VAL A 122 -13.43 18.63 24.41
CA VAL A 122 -12.70 19.55 23.53
C VAL A 122 -13.10 21.02 23.74
N PRO A 123 -14.39 21.38 23.86
CA PRO A 123 -14.79 22.77 24.05
C PRO A 123 -14.23 23.39 25.35
N ALA A 124 -14.06 22.57 26.40
CA ALA A 124 -13.48 23.02 27.66
C ALA A 124 -12.04 23.55 27.50
N TRP A 125 -11.28 23.04 26.53
CA TRP A 125 -9.94 23.56 26.20
C TRP A 125 -9.96 24.96 25.61
N PHE A 126 -11.08 25.37 25.02
CA PHE A 126 -11.29 26.69 24.41
C PHE A 126 -12.16 27.61 25.28
N GLY A 127 -12.47 27.22 26.53
CA GLY A 127 -13.29 28.00 27.46
C GLY A 127 -14.81 27.89 27.25
N PHE A 128 -15.28 26.93 26.45
CA PHE A 128 -16.70 26.66 26.24
C PHE A 128 -17.18 25.45 27.06
N GLN A 129 -18.45 25.40 27.43
CA GLN A 129 -18.98 24.31 28.28
C GLN A 129 -19.28 23.01 27.51
N SER A 130 -19.77 23.10 26.28
CA SER A 130 -20.05 21.94 25.43
C SER A 130 -20.25 22.39 23.98
N THR A 131 -20.30 21.43 23.06
CA THR A 131 -20.66 21.67 21.66
C THR A 131 -21.66 20.62 21.18
N SER A 132 -22.06 20.70 19.91
CA SER A 132 -22.97 19.75 19.28
C SER A 132 -22.38 18.33 19.28
N THR A 133 -23.04 17.40 19.98
CA THR A 133 -22.70 15.97 19.96
C THR A 133 -22.75 15.43 18.53
N ALA A 134 -23.78 15.79 17.77
CA ALA A 134 -23.93 15.35 16.38
C ALA A 134 -22.77 15.82 15.49
N GLY A 135 -22.35 17.08 15.64
CA GLY A 135 -21.20 17.62 14.91
C GLY A 135 -19.89 16.91 15.26
N MET A 136 -19.64 16.68 16.55
CA MET A 136 -18.41 16.02 17.00
C MET A 136 -18.36 14.54 16.64
N MET A 137 -19.49 13.84 16.56
CA MET A 137 -19.55 12.48 16.01
C MET A 137 -19.16 12.45 14.54
N ALA A 138 -19.62 13.40 13.74
CA ALA A 138 -19.22 13.52 12.34
C ALA A 138 -17.72 13.83 12.19
N VAL A 139 -17.17 14.71 13.04
CA VAL A 139 -15.73 15.00 13.08
C VAL A 139 -14.93 13.75 13.48
N ALA A 140 -15.35 13.01 14.51
CA ALA A 140 -14.69 11.78 14.93
C ALA A 140 -14.68 10.72 13.81
N ALA A 141 -15.81 10.55 13.12
CA ALA A 141 -15.88 9.69 11.94
C ALA A 141 -14.94 10.15 10.82
N GLY A 142 -14.90 11.46 10.53
CA GLY A 142 -14.00 12.06 9.54
C GLY A 142 -12.53 11.85 9.87
N VAL A 143 -12.13 11.99 11.14
CA VAL A 143 -10.77 11.70 11.60
C VAL A 143 -10.45 10.22 11.40
N MET A 144 -11.35 9.30 11.75
CA MET A 144 -11.13 7.87 11.53
C MET A 144 -11.03 7.52 10.04
N LEU A 145 -11.82 8.15 9.17
CA LEU A 145 -11.66 8.01 7.72
C LEU A 145 -10.32 8.57 7.24
N GLY A 146 -9.88 9.73 7.75
CA GLY A 146 -8.56 10.29 7.44
C GLY A 146 -7.42 9.35 7.84
N LEU A 147 -7.53 8.72 9.01
CA LEU A 147 -6.59 7.68 9.45
C LEU A 147 -6.66 6.44 8.55
N ALA A 148 -7.85 6.00 8.14
CA ALA A 148 -7.99 4.88 7.20
C ALA A 148 -7.36 5.20 5.83
N ILE A 149 -7.55 6.42 5.31
CA ILE A 149 -6.92 6.89 4.06
C ILE A 149 -5.40 6.92 4.19
N LEU A 150 -4.87 7.35 5.34
CA LEU A 150 -3.43 7.46 5.53
C LEU A 150 -2.77 6.09 5.70
N PHE A 151 -3.36 5.22 6.52
CA PHE A 151 -2.75 3.96 6.98
C PHE A 151 -3.28 2.68 6.31
N SER A 152 -4.24 2.77 5.38
CA SER A 152 -4.79 1.57 4.71
C SER A 152 -3.68 0.70 4.07
N PRO A 153 -3.67 -0.63 4.28
CA PRO A 153 -2.60 -1.50 3.77
C PRO A 153 -2.49 -1.59 2.25
N ARG A 154 -3.60 -1.41 1.53
CA ARG A 154 -3.68 -1.52 0.07
C ARG A 154 -3.87 -0.17 -0.62
N HIS A 155 -4.71 0.69 -0.05
CA HIS A 155 -5.09 1.97 -0.64
C HIS A 155 -4.43 3.17 0.05
N GLY A 156 -3.66 2.94 1.12
CA GLY A 156 -3.13 4.01 1.96
C GLY A 156 -2.03 4.80 1.28
N VAL A 157 -2.15 6.13 1.32
CA VAL A 157 -1.18 7.05 0.71
C VAL A 157 0.20 6.90 1.37
N LEU A 158 0.25 6.81 2.69
CA LEU A 158 1.52 6.68 3.42
C LEU A 158 2.19 5.33 3.16
N VAL A 159 1.42 4.25 3.15
CA VAL A 159 1.93 2.90 2.88
C VAL A 159 2.52 2.83 1.47
N LYS A 160 1.83 3.44 0.48
CA LYS A 160 2.33 3.53 -0.89
C LYS A 160 3.62 4.35 -0.96
N LEU A 161 3.67 5.51 -0.32
CA LEU A 161 4.85 6.38 -0.28
C LEU A 161 6.06 5.67 0.36
N ILE A 162 5.85 4.99 1.49
CA ILE A 162 6.92 4.24 2.18
C ILE A 162 7.42 3.08 1.30
N ARG A 163 6.52 2.31 0.68
CA ARG A 163 6.92 1.22 -0.22
C ARG A 163 7.69 1.73 -1.43
N GLN A 164 7.25 2.83 -2.03
CA GLN A 164 7.95 3.46 -3.16
C GLN A 164 9.33 3.97 -2.75
N ARG A 165 9.45 4.67 -1.62
CA ARG A 165 10.75 5.14 -1.11
C ARG A 165 11.70 3.99 -0.77
N LYS A 166 11.18 2.92 -0.15
CA LYS A 166 11.98 1.72 0.17
C LYS A 166 12.46 1.03 -1.10
N LEU A 167 11.63 0.94 -2.13
CA LEU A 167 12.02 0.38 -3.43
C LEU A 167 13.08 1.25 -4.10
N ALA A 168 12.88 2.57 -4.14
CA ALA A 168 13.85 3.51 -4.73
C ALA A 168 15.21 3.44 -4.02
N TRP A 169 15.23 3.36 -2.69
CA TRP A 169 16.47 3.18 -1.93
C TRP A 169 17.15 1.84 -2.20
N ARG A 170 16.39 0.78 -2.45
CA ARG A 170 16.95 -0.53 -2.80
C ARG A 170 17.57 -0.50 -4.19
N ILE A 171 16.88 0.07 -5.18
CA ILE A 171 17.39 0.24 -6.54
C ILE A 171 18.70 1.02 -6.49
N LEU A 172 18.70 2.19 -5.83
CA LEU A 172 19.91 2.98 -5.66
C LEU A 172 21.07 2.21 -5.02
N ALA A 173 20.80 1.39 -4.01
CA ALA A 173 21.83 0.58 -3.38
C ALA A 173 22.39 -0.49 -4.32
N ASP A 174 21.54 -1.08 -5.17
CA ASP A 174 21.92 -2.06 -6.17
C ASP A 174 22.73 -1.38 -7.32
N ASP A 175 22.32 -0.19 -7.77
CA ASP A 175 23.04 0.59 -8.79
C ASP A 175 24.43 1.02 -8.31
N VAL A 176 24.55 1.46 -7.05
CA VAL A 176 25.86 1.78 -6.45
C VAL A 176 26.77 0.56 -6.45
N VAL A 177 26.24 -0.61 -6.08
CA VAL A 177 27.01 -1.86 -6.03
C VAL A 177 27.42 -2.31 -7.45
N ALA A 178 26.52 -2.20 -8.42
CA ALA A 178 26.81 -2.51 -9.83
C ALA A 178 27.86 -1.55 -10.42
N LEU A 179 27.77 -0.25 -10.13
CA LEU A 179 28.74 0.76 -10.59
C LEU A 179 30.13 0.53 -9.98
N LEU A 180 30.21 0.19 -8.69
CA LEU A 180 31.47 -0.18 -8.05
C LEU A 180 32.12 -1.40 -8.71
N TYR A 181 31.32 -2.37 -9.16
CA TYR A 181 31.82 -3.53 -9.89
C TYR A 181 32.32 -3.17 -11.29
N ARG A 182 31.68 -2.21 -11.98
CA ARG A 182 32.18 -1.71 -13.27
C ARG A 182 33.52 -0.97 -13.12
N PHE A 183 33.74 -0.27 -12.01
CA PHE A 183 35.06 0.31 -11.69
C PHE A 183 36.11 -0.77 -11.37
N ASP A 184 35.71 -1.85 -10.67
CA ASP A 184 36.55 -3.04 -10.43
C ASP A 184 36.97 -3.71 -11.76
N GLU A 185 36.04 -3.89 -12.71
CA GLU A 185 36.32 -4.48 -14.05
C GLU A 185 37.31 -3.66 -14.90
N ARG A 186 37.38 -2.33 -14.71
CA ARG A 186 38.28 -1.44 -15.46
C ARG A 186 39.64 -1.25 -14.80
N GLU A 187 39.88 -1.90 -13.65
CA GLU A 187 41.04 -1.68 -12.77
C GLU A 187 41.14 -0.22 -12.28
N GLU A 188 40.04 0.54 -12.32
CA GLU A 188 39.98 1.96 -11.94
C GLU A 188 39.53 2.17 -10.48
N HIS A 189 40.02 1.31 -9.57
CA HIS A 189 39.61 1.30 -8.16
C HIS A 189 39.77 2.65 -7.46
N SER A 190 40.84 3.38 -7.77
CA SER A 190 41.15 4.69 -7.19
C SER A 190 40.13 5.77 -7.60
N GLN A 191 39.31 5.53 -8.62
CA GLN A 191 38.27 6.46 -9.06
C GLN A 191 36.93 6.24 -8.35
N ALA A 192 36.76 5.20 -7.52
CA ALA A 192 35.50 4.88 -6.81
C ALA A 192 35.22 5.78 -5.59
N THR A 193 35.28 7.09 -5.79
CA THR A 193 35.02 8.11 -4.75
C THR A 193 33.52 8.45 -4.65
N PRO A 194 33.00 8.94 -3.51
CA PRO A 194 31.61 9.39 -3.42
C PRO A 194 31.26 10.52 -4.40
N ALA A 195 32.24 11.32 -4.82
CA ALA A 195 32.00 12.39 -5.80
C ALA A 195 31.74 11.80 -7.19
N SER A 196 32.61 10.91 -7.67
CA SER A 196 32.43 10.26 -8.98
C SER A 196 31.20 9.36 -9.02
N LEU A 197 30.87 8.68 -7.91
CA LEU A 197 29.63 7.91 -7.81
C LEU A 197 28.38 8.80 -7.88
N ALA A 198 28.40 9.97 -7.24
CA ALA A 198 27.29 10.92 -7.28
C ALA A 198 27.10 11.50 -8.68
N ASP A 199 28.21 11.83 -9.34
CA ASP A 199 28.21 12.39 -10.69
C ASP A 199 27.77 11.36 -11.73
N ALA A 200 28.20 10.10 -11.59
CA ALA A 200 27.82 9.00 -12.49
C ALA A 200 26.34 8.58 -12.35
N LEU A 201 25.79 8.62 -11.13
CA LEU A 201 24.39 8.28 -10.88
C LEU A 201 23.44 9.49 -10.95
N LEU A 202 23.98 10.71 -11.12
CA LEU A 202 23.23 11.98 -11.12
C LEU A 202 22.40 12.19 -9.84
N ILE A 203 22.94 11.84 -8.68
CA ILE A 203 22.24 11.88 -7.38
C ILE A 203 22.91 12.82 -6.39
N ASP A 204 22.12 13.38 -5.49
CA ASP A 204 22.64 14.25 -4.45
C ASP A 204 23.60 13.50 -3.49
N ARG A 205 24.68 14.19 -3.10
CA ARG A 205 25.73 13.61 -2.24
C ARG A 205 25.22 13.14 -0.89
N PHE A 206 24.12 13.71 -0.41
CA PHE A 206 23.53 13.35 0.88
C PHE A 206 22.83 11.98 0.81
N THR A 207 21.97 11.75 -0.18
CA THR A 207 21.30 10.47 -0.43
C THR A 207 22.31 9.38 -0.73
N LEU A 208 23.35 9.69 -1.52
CA LEU A 208 24.44 8.75 -1.78
C LEU A 208 25.20 8.42 -0.49
N GLY A 209 25.54 9.41 0.34
CA GLY A 209 26.22 9.20 1.61
C GLY A 209 25.44 8.31 2.57
N LEU A 210 24.11 8.49 2.65
CA LEU A 210 23.23 7.61 3.42
C LEU A 210 23.24 6.17 2.88
N THR A 211 23.22 6.01 1.55
CA THR A 211 23.23 4.70 0.89
C THR A 211 24.56 3.98 1.10
N ILE A 212 25.69 4.66 0.92
CA ILE A 212 27.03 4.09 1.19
C ILE A 212 27.15 3.71 2.66
N ARG A 213 26.65 4.54 3.58
CA ARG A 213 26.64 4.21 5.01
C ARG A 213 25.81 2.96 5.30
N TRP A 214 24.64 2.82 4.66
CA TRP A 214 23.80 1.63 4.77
C TRP A 214 24.49 0.39 4.17
N LEU A 215 25.10 0.50 2.99
CA LEU A 215 25.85 -0.58 2.34
C LEU A 215 27.04 -1.03 3.18
N ARG A 216 27.73 -0.10 3.84
CA ARG A 216 28.81 -0.39 4.79
C ARG A 216 28.31 -1.14 6.01
N LEU A 217 27.19 -0.71 6.60
CA LEU A 217 26.56 -1.41 7.73
C LEU A 217 26.04 -2.80 7.33
N SER A 218 25.59 -2.97 6.09
CA SER A 218 25.14 -4.26 5.55
C SER A 218 26.29 -5.23 5.24
N GLY A 219 27.54 -4.75 5.28
CA GLY A 219 28.73 -5.53 4.96
C GLY A 219 28.98 -5.74 3.46
N SER A 220 28.37 -4.92 2.60
CA SER A 220 28.52 -5.01 1.13
C SER A 220 29.66 -4.13 0.60
N VAL A 221 29.96 -3.02 1.29
CA VAL A 221 31.00 -2.06 0.89
C VAL A 221 31.94 -1.78 2.07
N LEU A 222 33.24 -1.67 1.78
CA LEU A 222 34.27 -1.20 2.69
C LEU A 222 34.76 0.17 2.25
N TRP A 223 35.22 0.96 3.22
CA TRP A 223 35.85 2.23 2.96
C TRP A 223 37.36 2.05 3.09
N ARG A 224 38.10 2.29 2.01
CA ARG A 224 39.57 2.33 2.02
C ARG A 224 40.04 3.77 2.09
N THR A 225 41.07 4.01 2.90
CA THR A 225 41.69 5.31 3.08
C THR A 225 43.12 5.27 2.58
N GLU A 226 43.50 6.27 1.81
CA GLU A 226 44.87 6.55 1.41
C GLU A 226 45.21 8.03 1.72
N ALA A 227 46.49 8.39 1.66
CA ALA A 227 46.99 9.72 1.99
C ALA A 227 46.37 10.86 1.14
N SER A 228 45.79 10.55 -0.03
CA SER A 228 45.19 11.48 -0.98
C SER A 228 43.65 11.49 -0.98
N GLY A 229 42.99 10.60 -0.22
CA GLY A 229 41.53 10.45 -0.21
C GLY A 229 41.07 9.05 0.18
N GLY A 230 39.76 8.80 0.15
CA GLY A 230 39.20 7.47 0.37
C GLY A 230 38.22 7.07 -0.73
N TRP A 231 38.18 5.77 -1.02
CA TRP A 231 37.29 5.17 -2.01
C TRP A 231 36.48 4.03 -1.41
N CYS A 232 35.39 3.70 -2.10
CA CYS A 232 34.55 2.57 -1.77
C CYS A 232 35.07 1.32 -2.48
N GLU A 233 35.24 0.23 -1.74
CA GLU A 233 35.62 -1.08 -2.27
C GLU A 233 34.53 -2.11 -1.94
N LEU A 234 34.23 -3.02 -2.87
CA LEU A 234 33.26 -4.08 -2.62
C LEU A 234 33.85 -5.14 -1.68
N THR A 235 33.03 -5.64 -0.75
CA THR A 235 33.39 -6.84 0.03
C THR A 235 33.22 -8.09 -0.83
N ALA A 236 33.67 -9.25 -0.36
CA ALA A 236 33.38 -10.52 -1.05
C ALA A 236 31.87 -10.72 -1.30
N ARG A 237 31.05 -10.40 -0.29
CA ARG A 237 29.58 -10.44 -0.38
C ARG A 237 29.01 -9.38 -1.34
N GLY A 238 29.53 -8.16 -1.29
CA GLY A 238 29.13 -7.09 -2.21
C GLY A 238 29.46 -7.41 -3.66
N ARG A 239 30.64 -7.99 -3.89
CA ARG A 239 31.11 -8.41 -5.22
C ARG A 239 30.26 -9.53 -5.80
N GLU A 240 29.85 -10.50 -4.98
CA GLU A 240 28.91 -11.54 -5.40
C GLU A 240 27.57 -10.94 -5.84
N ARG A 241 26.96 -10.10 -5.00
CA ARG A 241 25.70 -9.40 -5.35
C ARG A 241 25.84 -8.53 -6.61
N ALA A 242 26.94 -7.79 -6.73
CA ALA A 242 27.20 -6.95 -7.90
C ALA A 242 27.31 -7.77 -9.19
N ARG A 243 28.01 -8.91 -9.11
CA ARG A 243 28.18 -9.84 -10.23
C ARG A 243 26.83 -10.37 -10.70
N GLU A 244 25.96 -10.73 -9.77
CA GLU A 244 24.60 -11.20 -10.08
C GLU A 244 23.78 -10.13 -10.81
N LEU A 245 23.81 -8.88 -10.32
CA LEU A 245 23.10 -7.76 -10.92
C LEU A 245 23.62 -7.46 -12.33
N VAL A 246 24.94 -7.32 -12.49
CA VAL A 246 25.59 -7.05 -13.78
C VAL A 246 25.36 -8.19 -14.78
N ARG A 247 25.34 -9.45 -14.32
CA ARG A 247 24.99 -10.59 -15.18
C ARG A 247 23.55 -10.51 -15.66
N SER A 248 22.60 -10.27 -14.77
CA SER A 248 21.19 -10.08 -15.13
C SER A 248 21.02 -8.97 -16.17
N HIS A 249 21.69 -7.83 -15.95
CA HIS A 249 21.68 -6.71 -16.89
C HIS A 249 22.12 -7.12 -18.29
N ARG A 250 23.32 -7.74 -18.39
CA ARG A 250 23.92 -8.13 -19.66
C ARG A 250 23.10 -9.19 -20.41
N LEU A 251 22.50 -10.15 -19.68
CA LEU A 251 21.60 -11.15 -20.26
C LEU A 251 20.32 -10.50 -20.84
N TRP A 252 19.76 -9.51 -20.14
CA TRP A 252 18.61 -8.76 -20.65
C TRP A 252 18.96 -7.94 -21.89
N GLU A 253 20.11 -7.26 -21.91
CA GLU A 253 20.57 -6.54 -23.10
C GLU A 253 20.73 -7.49 -24.30
N GLN A 254 21.36 -8.66 -24.09
CA GLN A 254 21.52 -9.67 -25.13
C GLN A 254 20.16 -10.19 -25.64
N TYR A 255 19.23 -10.51 -24.74
CA TYR A 255 17.91 -11.01 -25.11
C TYR A 255 17.10 -9.96 -25.88
N LEU A 256 17.12 -8.70 -25.43
CA LEU A 256 16.37 -7.62 -26.07
C LEU A 256 16.86 -7.32 -27.49
N ILE A 257 18.15 -7.53 -27.77
CA ILE A 257 18.73 -7.38 -29.11
C ILE A 257 18.47 -8.62 -29.97
N SER A 258 18.82 -9.79 -29.46
CA SER A 258 18.82 -11.03 -30.26
C SER A 258 17.41 -11.52 -30.59
N GLN A 259 16.46 -11.39 -29.67
CA GLN A 259 15.12 -11.96 -29.81
C GLN A 259 14.03 -10.90 -29.96
N ALA A 260 14.12 -9.78 -29.22
CA ALA A 260 13.07 -8.76 -29.21
C ALA A 260 13.25 -7.65 -30.26
N GLY A 261 14.39 -7.59 -30.97
CA GLY A 261 14.63 -6.63 -32.05
C GLY A 261 14.57 -5.16 -31.62
N VAL A 262 14.89 -4.85 -30.36
CA VAL A 262 14.86 -3.48 -29.84
C VAL A 262 16.09 -2.70 -30.31
N GLU A 263 15.93 -1.46 -30.77
CA GLU A 263 17.02 -0.57 -31.18
C GLU A 263 17.88 -0.11 -29.99
N SER A 264 19.21 -0.05 -30.17
CA SER A 264 20.25 0.09 -29.13
C SER A 264 20.07 1.27 -28.16
N GLU A 265 19.45 2.38 -28.57
CA GLU A 265 19.29 3.57 -27.73
C GLU A 265 18.23 3.45 -26.63
N ARG A 266 17.28 2.50 -26.71
CA ARG A 266 16.20 2.32 -25.70
C ARG A 266 16.33 1.04 -24.88
N ILE A 267 17.47 0.37 -24.97
CA ILE A 267 17.69 -0.95 -24.37
C ILE A 267 18.10 -0.82 -22.91
N HIS A 268 19.01 0.11 -22.61
CA HIS A 268 19.58 0.28 -21.27
C HIS A 268 18.49 0.57 -20.22
N ASP A 269 17.62 1.54 -20.48
CA ASP A 269 16.51 1.92 -19.59
C ASP A 269 15.52 0.76 -19.33
N LYS A 270 15.36 -0.15 -20.32
CA LYS A 270 14.48 -1.31 -20.18
C LYS A 270 15.16 -2.43 -19.42
N ALA A 271 16.42 -2.74 -19.73
CA ALA A 271 17.20 -3.78 -19.06
C ALA A 271 17.42 -3.45 -17.57
N GLU A 272 17.77 -2.19 -17.26
CA GLU A 272 17.91 -1.67 -15.89
C GLU A 272 16.64 -1.89 -15.06
N ARG A 273 15.47 -1.74 -15.66
CA ARG A 273 14.20 -1.95 -14.95
C ARG A 273 13.93 -3.43 -14.63
N TYR A 274 14.45 -4.36 -15.41
CA TYR A 274 14.19 -5.79 -15.24
C TYR A 274 15.23 -6.51 -14.37
N GLU A 275 16.49 -6.04 -14.35
CA GLU A 275 17.57 -6.70 -13.60
C GLU A 275 17.25 -6.86 -12.11
N HIS A 276 16.60 -5.84 -11.51
CA HIS A 276 16.24 -5.80 -10.09
C HIS A 276 15.12 -6.78 -9.69
N PHE A 277 14.43 -7.37 -10.67
CA PHE A 277 13.33 -8.32 -10.48
C PHE A 277 13.61 -9.70 -11.08
N THR A 278 14.83 -9.95 -11.55
CA THR A 278 15.21 -11.21 -12.20
C THR A 278 15.72 -12.22 -11.16
N ASP A 279 15.03 -13.35 -11.02
CA ASP A 279 15.46 -14.46 -10.16
C ASP A 279 16.36 -15.46 -10.91
N VAL A 280 16.91 -16.44 -10.18
CA VAL A 280 17.81 -17.46 -10.75
C VAL A 280 17.17 -18.17 -11.93
N ALA A 281 15.91 -18.61 -11.78
CA ALA A 281 15.19 -19.33 -12.83
C ALA A 281 15.01 -18.46 -14.10
N MET A 282 14.71 -17.17 -13.95
CA MET A 282 14.63 -16.25 -15.09
C MET A 282 15.99 -16.04 -15.75
N ARG A 283 17.08 -15.96 -14.98
CA ARG A 283 18.45 -15.87 -15.55
C ARG A 283 18.77 -17.11 -16.38
N ASP A 284 18.49 -18.30 -15.87
CA ASP A 284 18.72 -19.57 -16.57
C ASP A 284 17.93 -19.65 -17.88
N LEU A 285 16.68 -19.18 -17.87
CA LEU A 285 15.84 -19.08 -19.08
C LEU A 285 16.42 -18.10 -20.10
N LEU A 286 16.87 -16.92 -19.65
CA LEU A 286 17.51 -15.93 -20.54
C LEU A 286 18.81 -16.48 -21.13
N ASP A 287 19.63 -17.17 -20.33
CA ASP A 287 20.89 -17.79 -20.75
C ASP A 287 20.63 -18.89 -21.81
N ALA A 288 19.59 -19.70 -21.60
CA ALA A 288 19.16 -20.72 -22.57
C ALA A 288 18.65 -20.11 -23.89
N GLU A 289 17.81 -19.08 -23.81
CA GLU A 289 17.17 -18.45 -24.98
C GLU A 289 18.15 -17.60 -25.82
N THR A 290 19.23 -17.14 -25.19
CA THR A 290 20.31 -16.38 -25.85
C THR A 290 21.52 -17.25 -26.24
N ASN A 291 21.42 -18.58 -26.07
CA ASN A 291 22.44 -19.57 -26.41
C ASN A 291 23.78 -19.38 -25.64
N ALA A 292 23.69 -19.14 -24.33
CA ALA A 292 24.81 -19.00 -23.40
C ALA A 292 25.88 -17.97 -23.84
N PRO A 293 25.49 -16.70 -24.03
CA PRO A 293 26.40 -15.63 -24.47
C PRO A 293 27.51 -15.41 -23.45
N ARG A 294 28.76 -15.28 -23.93
CA ARG A 294 29.91 -14.96 -23.07
C ARG A 294 30.23 -13.47 -22.99
N ILE A 295 29.69 -12.70 -23.92
CA ILE A 295 29.96 -11.27 -24.09
C ILE A 295 28.61 -10.61 -24.38
N ASP A 296 28.39 -9.45 -23.77
CA ASP A 296 27.21 -8.62 -24.03
C ASP A 296 27.32 -7.91 -25.40
N PRO A 297 26.23 -7.29 -25.90
CA PRO A 297 26.25 -6.58 -27.18
C PRO A 297 27.26 -5.43 -27.27
N HIS A 298 27.75 -4.95 -26.13
CA HIS A 298 28.70 -3.84 -26.02
C HIS A 298 30.15 -4.30 -25.82
N GLY A 299 30.40 -5.61 -25.82
CA GLY A 299 31.75 -6.19 -25.73
C GLY A 299 32.23 -6.51 -24.31
N SER A 300 31.39 -6.36 -23.29
CA SER A 300 31.76 -6.68 -21.90
C SER A 300 31.47 -8.15 -21.55
N PRO A 301 32.32 -8.80 -20.72
CA PRO A 301 32.17 -10.23 -20.43
C PRO A 301 30.94 -10.50 -19.54
N ILE A 302 30.09 -11.46 -19.88
CA ILE A 302 28.97 -11.85 -19.01
C ILE A 302 29.51 -12.69 -17.85
N PRO A 303 29.38 -12.27 -16.58
CA PRO A 303 29.88 -13.05 -15.46
C PRO A 303 29.21 -14.42 -15.39
N ARG A 304 29.94 -15.45 -14.93
CA ARG A 304 29.37 -16.79 -14.75
C ARG A 304 28.53 -16.84 -13.48
N GLU A 305 27.46 -17.64 -13.53
CA GLU A 305 26.78 -18.08 -12.31
C GLU A 305 27.79 -18.82 -11.43
N HIS A 306 27.82 -18.48 -10.15
CA HIS A 306 28.58 -19.28 -9.20
C HIS A 306 27.80 -20.57 -9.00
N GLU A 307 28.40 -21.73 -9.29
CA GLU A 307 27.84 -23.00 -8.83
C GLU A 307 27.81 -22.94 -7.30
N SER A 308 26.63 -22.68 -6.73
CA SER A 308 26.41 -22.86 -5.30
C SER A 308 26.46 -24.36 -5.03
N ARG A 309 27.60 -24.83 -4.54
CA ARG A 309 27.67 -26.15 -3.89
C ARG A 309 26.95 -26.12 -2.56
#